data_AF-A0A517YMF0-F1
#
_entry.id   AF-A0A517YMF0-F1
#
_cell.length_a   1.000
_cell.length_b   1.000
_cell.length_c   1.000
_cell.angle_alpha   90.00
_cell.angle_beta   90.00
_cell.angle_gamma   90.00
#
_symmetry.space_group_name_H-M   'P 1'
#
loop_
_entity.id
_entity.type
_entity.pdbx_description
1 polymer ?
#
loop_
_entity_poly.entity_id
_entity_poly.type
_entity_poly.pdbx_seq_one_letter_code
_entity_poly.pdbx_strand_id
1 'polypeptide(L)'
;MSGCSFLPLLKGEKYEPRKHVFIERGPHGSAPVAVNMTNAGYDLGRAVRSDRYKFIYNCTPWLPYSPVDSAGGLGWKEMQAANTAGKLPAGLRATYFTVPRPVYELYDLQADPSELQNLSGKPEVAAIERELREALAEKMILDFDYLPLPALFNGDDQPAKKDARQRSGK
;
A
#
# COMPACT_ATOMS: atom_id res chain seq x y z
N MET A 1 9.39 -20.03 -11.92
CA MET A 1 9.94 -18.67 -11.85
C MET A 1 8.99 -17.72 -12.55
N SER A 2 8.64 -16.58 -11.93
CA SER A 2 7.68 -15.58 -12.46
C SER A 2 8.34 -14.40 -13.17
N GLY A 3 9.68 -14.36 -13.23
CA GLY A 3 10.42 -13.35 -13.98
C GLY A 3 10.45 -13.63 -15.48
N CYS A 4 10.34 -12.57 -16.29
CA CYS A 4 10.55 -12.63 -17.74
C CYS A 4 11.86 -11.93 -18.12
N SER A 5 12.61 -12.50 -19.06
CA SER A 5 13.84 -11.91 -19.59
C SER A 5 13.54 -10.60 -20.33
N PHE A 6 14.36 -9.58 -20.10
CA PHE A 6 14.33 -8.31 -20.83
C PHE A 6 15.43 -8.22 -21.91
N LEU A 7 16.14 -9.32 -22.18
CA LEU A 7 17.19 -9.36 -23.22
C LEU A 7 16.68 -8.95 -24.62
N PRO A 8 15.48 -9.37 -25.09
CA PRO A 8 14.98 -8.94 -26.40
C PRO A 8 14.87 -7.41 -26.52
N LEU A 9 14.46 -6.72 -25.45
CA LEU A 9 14.42 -5.26 -25.40
C LEU A 9 15.80 -4.63 -25.65
N LEU A 10 16.85 -5.19 -25.02
CA LEU A 10 18.22 -4.69 -25.19
C LEU A 10 18.76 -4.90 -26.61
N LYS A 11 18.25 -5.90 -27.33
CA LYS A 11 18.62 -6.21 -28.71
C LYS A 11 17.80 -5.45 -29.75
N GLY A 12 16.80 -4.66 -29.32
CA GLY A 12 15.84 -4.04 -30.23
C GLY A 12 14.89 -5.04 -30.89
N GLU A 13 14.74 -6.23 -30.32
CA GLU A 13 13.79 -7.25 -30.76
C GLU A 13 12.40 -6.97 -30.16
N LYS A 14 11.37 -7.66 -30.65
CA LYS A 14 10.01 -7.55 -30.09
C LYS A 14 10.03 -7.91 -28.60
N TYR A 15 9.53 -6.99 -27.76
CA TYR A 15 9.45 -7.17 -26.32
C TYR A 15 8.08 -6.70 -25.81
N GLU A 16 7.38 -7.60 -25.13
CA GLU A 16 6.13 -7.28 -24.46
C GLU A 16 6.41 -7.02 -22.98
N PRO A 17 6.24 -5.79 -22.46
CA PRO A 17 6.45 -5.51 -21.05
C PRO A 17 5.37 -6.19 -20.21
N ARG A 18 5.75 -6.59 -18.99
CA ARG A 18 4.78 -7.08 -18.00
C ARG A 18 3.79 -5.96 -17.64
N LYS A 19 2.53 -6.32 -17.47
CA LYS A 19 1.48 -5.38 -17.02
C LYS A 19 1.67 -4.94 -15.56
N HIS A 20 2.14 -5.86 -14.72
CA HIS A 20 2.26 -5.66 -13.29
C HIS A 20 3.66 -5.98 -12.76
N VAL A 21 4.11 -5.21 -11.77
CA VAL A 21 5.20 -5.58 -10.87
C VAL A 21 4.64 -5.85 -9.49
N PHE A 22 5.23 -6.83 -8.80
CA PHE A 22 4.79 -7.28 -7.49
C PHE A 22 5.90 -7.06 -6.48
N ILE A 23 5.52 -6.70 -5.25
CA ILE A 23 6.42 -6.37 -4.16
C ILE A 23 5.99 -7.16 -2.93
N GLU A 24 6.97 -7.73 -2.25
CA GLU A 24 6.81 -8.33 -0.93
C GLU A 24 7.68 -7.55 0.06
N ARG A 25 7.08 -7.22 1.22
CA ARG A 25 7.80 -6.83 2.42
C ARG A 25 7.54 -7.88 3.49
N GLY A 26 8.63 -8.40 4.05
CA GLY A 26 8.63 -9.32 5.19
C GLY A 26 9.39 -8.73 6.38
N PRO A 27 9.83 -9.59 7.30
CA PRO A 27 10.70 -9.18 8.41
C PRO A 27 11.97 -8.51 7.91
N HIS A 28 12.44 -7.49 8.63
CA HIS A 28 13.72 -6.85 8.37
C HIS A 28 14.74 -7.25 9.46
N GLY A 29 15.77 -7.98 9.05
CA GLY A 29 16.82 -8.46 9.95
C GLY A 29 16.32 -9.53 10.94
N SER A 30 16.92 -9.54 12.13
CA SER A 30 16.64 -10.50 13.21
C SER A 30 15.83 -9.89 14.36
N ALA A 31 15.12 -8.79 14.13
CA ALA A 31 14.38 -8.08 15.17
C ALA A 31 13.27 -8.98 15.75
N PRO A 32 13.20 -9.16 17.09
CA PRO A 32 12.13 -9.93 17.70
C PRO A 32 10.79 -9.20 17.59
N VAL A 33 9.71 -9.97 17.49
CA VAL A 33 8.35 -9.42 17.58
C VAL A 33 8.08 -9.02 19.04
N ALA A 34 7.68 -7.77 19.26
CA ALA A 34 7.37 -7.22 20.58
C ALA A 34 6.08 -6.41 20.55
N VAL A 35 5.39 -6.31 21.70
CA VAL A 35 4.07 -5.67 21.82
C VAL A 35 4.10 -4.17 21.48
N ASN A 36 5.22 -3.50 21.74
CA ASN A 36 5.41 -2.07 21.53
C ASN A 36 6.33 -1.73 20.35
N MET A 37 6.48 -2.65 19.40
CA MET A 37 7.35 -2.45 18.24
C MET A 37 6.71 -1.53 17.19
N THR A 38 7.55 -0.92 16.36
CA THR A 38 7.15 -0.28 15.10
C THR A 38 7.24 -1.30 13.97
N ASN A 39 6.76 -0.93 12.78
CA ASN A 39 6.90 -1.75 11.58
C ASN A 39 8.36 -1.87 11.08
N ALA A 40 9.33 -1.21 11.71
CA ALA A 40 10.72 -1.19 11.24
C ALA A 40 11.34 -2.59 11.17
N GLY A 41 11.18 -3.40 12.22
CA GLY A 41 11.73 -4.75 12.30
C GLY A 41 10.83 -5.84 11.71
N TYR A 42 9.51 -5.61 11.67
CA TYR A 42 8.53 -6.56 11.17
C TYR A 42 7.39 -5.83 10.49
N ASP A 43 7.27 -5.95 9.18
CA ASP A 43 6.15 -5.41 8.42
C ASP A 43 5.79 -6.37 7.31
N LEU A 44 4.60 -6.95 7.42
CA LEU A 44 4.09 -7.85 6.39
C LEU A 44 3.25 -7.02 5.43
N GLY A 45 3.78 -6.83 4.24
CA GLY A 45 3.16 -6.04 3.20
C GLY A 45 3.27 -6.72 1.85
N ARG A 46 2.26 -6.52 1.03
CA ARG A 46 2.25 -6.90 -0.38
C ARG A 46 1.85 -5.70 -1.21
N ALA A 47 2.39 -5.59 -2.41
CA ALA A 47 1.93 -4.58 -3.34
C ALA A 47 1.97 -5.10 -4.77
N VAL A 48 1.07 -4.56 -5.57
CA VAL A 48 1.11 -4.67 -7.02
C VAL A 48 1.08 -3.28 -7.61
N ARG A 49 1.80 -3.08 -8.71
CA ARG A 49 1.82 -1.82 -9.42
C ARG A 49 1.68 -2.08 -10.91
N SER A 50 0.75 -1.39 -11.55
CA SER A 50 0.68 -1.26 -12.99
C SER A 50 1.61 -0.15 -13.49
N ASP A 51 1.42 0.32 -14.73
CA ASP A 51 2.09 1.50 -15.24
C ASP A 51 1.70 2.77 -14.45
N ARG A 52 0.40 2.92 -14.15
CA ARG A 52 -0.18 4.12 -13.53
C ARG A 52 -0.56 3.96 -12.07
N TYR A 53 -1.05 2.81 -11.64
CA TYR A 53 -1.61 2.65 -10.30
C TYR A 53 -0.74 1.74 -9.44
N LYS A 54 -0.71 2.01 -8.13
CA LYS A 54 -0.09 1.13 -7.14
C LYS A 54 -1.10 0.80 -6.06
N PHE A 55 -1.23 -0.49 -5.78
CA PHE A 55 -2.01 -1.01 -4.68
C PHE A 55 -1.08 -1.60 -3.63
N ILE A 56 -1.25 -1.21 -2.36
CA ILE A 56 -0.54 -1.77 -1.20
C ILE A 56 -1.56 -2.41 -0.28
N TYR A 57 -1.21 -3.61 0.20
CA TYR A 57 -1.94 -4.36 1.20
C TYR A 57 -1.05 -4.54 2.43
N ASN A 58 -1.45 -3.89 3.53
CA ASN A 58 -0.78 -3.98 4.81
C ASN A 58 -1.41 -5.08 5.67
N CYS A 59 -0.65 -6.14 5.93
CA CYS A 59 -1.09 -7.27 6.75
C CYS A 59 -0.76 -7.09 8.25
N THR A 60 0.07 -6.09 8.58
CA THR A 60 0.35 -5.65 9.96
C THR A 60 0.00 -4.16 10.16
N PRO A 61 -1.27 -3.75 9.95
CA PRO A 61 -1.67 -2.34 10.00
C PRO A 61 -1.60 -1.74 11.41
N TRP A 62 -1.64 -2.56 12.47
CA TRP A 62 -1.56 -2.09 13.86
C TRP A 62 -0.16 -1.61 14.25
N LEU A 63 0.88 -1.95 13.47
CA LEU A 63 2.25 -1.51 13.75
C LEU A 63 2.46 -0.08 13.23
N PRO A 64 2.84 0.88 14.10
CA PRO A 64 3.15 2.24 13.69
C PRO A 64 4.35 2.27 12.74
N TYR A 65 4.32 3.18 11.75
CA TYR A 65 5.44 3.36 10.84
C TYR A 65 6.67 3.92 11.58
N SER A 66 7.83 3.35 11.30
CA SER A 66 9.14 3.95 11.55
C SER A 66 10.09 3.53 10.44
N PRO A 67 11.00 4.42 9.99
CA PRO A 67 12.07 3.99 9.12
C PRO A 67 12.97 2.98 9.84
N VAL A 68 13.60 2.10 9.06
CA VAL A 68 14.44 1.02 9.59
C VAL A 68 15.79 1.56 10.05
N ASP A 69 16.60 2.07 9.13
CA ASP A 69 17.99 2.47 9.42
C ASP A 69 18.15 3.94 9.81
N SER A 70 17.12 4.77 9.57
CA SER A 70 17.18 6.22 9.75
C SER A 70 16.31 6.76 10.90
N ALA A 71 15.76 5.89 11.75
CA ALA A 71 14.91 6.31 12.88
C ALA A 71 15.62 7.26 13.86
N GLY A 72 16.94 7.08 14.04
CA GLY A 72 17.75 7.98 14.87
C GLY A 72 18.23 9.25 14.15
N GLY A 73 18.06 9.34 12.84
CA GLY A 73 18.57 10.41 11.98
C GLY A 73 17.80 11.74 12.13
N LEU A 74 18.47 12.85 11.79
CA LEU A 74 17.89 14.20 11.91
C LEU A 74 16.59 14.36 11.11
N GLY A 75 16.54 13.86 9.87
CA GLY A 75 15.33 13.99 9.04
C GLY A 75 14.07 13.36 9.65
N TRP A 76 14.18 12.16 10.23
CA TRP A 76 13.02 11.55 10.90
C TRP A 76 12.65 12.25 12.21
N LYS A 77 13.63 12.77 12.95
CA LYS A 77 13.38 13.58 14.15
C LYS A 77 12.65 14.89 13.81
N GLU A 78 13.04 15.56 12.73
CA GLU A 78 12.37 16.77 12.25
C GLU A 78 10.94 16.49 11.76
N MET A 79 10.72 15.37 11.05
CA MET A 79 9.37 14.92 10.67
C MET A 79 8.47 14.69 11.88
N GLN A 80 8.98 14.04 12.93
CA GLN A 80 8.26 13.82 14.19
C GLN A 80 7.95 15.16 14.89
N ALA A 81 8.93 16.05 14.98
CA ALA A 81 8.74 17.38 15.58
C ALA A 81 7.70 18.22 14.82
N ALA A 82 7.74 18.21 13.49
CA ALA A 82 6.78 18.90 12.63
C ALA A 82 5.36 18.32 12.79
N ASN A 83 5.23 16.99 12.89
CA ASN A 83 3.94 16.34 13.14
C ASN A 83 3.36 16.72 14.50
N THR A 84 4.17 16.70 15.58
CA THR A 84 3.76 17.10 16.93
C THR A 84 3.37 18.57 16.99
N ALA A 85 4.08 19.43 16.26
CA ALA A 85 3.78 20.86 16.16
C ALA A 85 2.59 21.19 15.24
N GLY A 86 1.95 20.19 14.61
CA GLY A 86 0.85 20.40 13.67
C GLY A 86 1.26 21.11 12.36
N LYS A 87 2.56 21.11 12.04
CA LYS A 87 3.13 21.80 10.86
C LYS A 87 3.25 20.91 9.63
N LEU A 88 3.08 19.60 9.80
CA LEU A 88 3.23 18.64 8.72
C LEU A 88 1.98 18.65 7.80
N PRO A 89 2.14 18.71 6.47
CA PRO A 89 1.03 18.60 5.54
C PRO A 89 0.17 17.35 5.78
N ALA A 90 -1.14 17.48 5.56
CA ALA A 90 -2.11 16.42 5.91
C ALA A 90 -1.79 15.06 5.25
N GLY A 91 -1.36 15.05 3.98
CA GLY A 91 -0.99 13.81 3.29
C GLY A 91 0.24 13.12 3.90
N LEU A 92 1.28 13.87 4.26
CA LEU A 92 2.46 13.32 4.94
C LEU A 92 2.13 12.83 6.35
N ARG A 93 1.27 13.56 7.07
CA ARG A 93 0.74 13.10 8.36
C ARG A 93 -0.04 11.80 8.22
N ALA A 94 -0.93 11.72 7.23
CA ALA A 94 -1.72 10.54 6.95
C ALA A 94 -0.84 9.32 6.62
N THR A 95 0.20 9.53 5.80
CA THR A 95 1.13 8.48 5.33
C THR A 95 1.98 7.92 6.47
N TYR A 96 2.58 8.79 7.29
CA TYR A 96 3.63 8.37 8.23
C TYR A 96 3.18 8.25 9.69
N PHE A 97 2.06 8.89 10.07
CA PHE A 97 1.66 9.03 11.48
C PHE A 97 0.24 8.54 11.77
N THR A 98 -0.44 7.90 10.81
CA THR A 98 -1.73 7.24 11.04
C THR A 98 -1.51 5.84 11.60
N VAL A 99 -2.18 5.53 12.71
CA VAL A 99 -2.17 4.21 13.35
C VAL A 99 -3.59 3.89 13.85
N PRO A 100 -4.20 2.75 13.48
CA PRO A 100 -3.67 1.75 12.54
C PRO A 100 -3.51 2.32 11.12
N ARG A 101 -2.52 1.82 10.38
CA ARG A 101 -2.34 2.13 8.96
C ARG A 101 -3.54 1.60 8.16
N PRO A 102 -3.88 2.20 7.00
CA PRO A 102 -4.89 1.62 6.12
C PRO A 102 -4.52 0.18 5.75
N VAL A 103 -5.49 -0.73 5.81
CA VAL A 103 -5.28 -2.12 5.34
C VAL A 103 -4.98 -2.12 3.84
N TYR A 104 -5.72 -1.29 3.10
CA TYR A 104 -5.61 -1.15 1.67
C TYR A 104 -5.27 0.30 1.31
N GLU A 105 -4.31 0.45 0.41
CA GLU A 105 -3.92 1.73 -0.15
C GLU A 105 -3.88 1.63 -1.66
N LEU A 106 -4.45 2.62 -2.35
CA LEU A 106 -4.43 2.72 -3.80
C LEU A 106 -4.02 4.12 -4.21
N TYR A 107 -2.98 4.23 -5.05
CA TYR A 107 -2.43 5.50 -5.50
C TYR A 107 -2.44 5.59 -7.02
N ASP A 108 -2.85 6.75 -7.54
CA ASP A 108 -2.67 7.13 -8.94
C ASP A 108 -1.32 7.83 -9.08
N LEU A 109 -0.31 7.13 -9.57
CA LEU A 109 1.07 7.64 -9.64
C LEU A 109 1.24 8.76 -10.66
N GLN A 110 0.28 8.95 -11.57
CA GLN A 110 0.31 10.05 -12.52
C GLN A 110 -0.22 11.35 -11.88
N ALA A 111 -1.33 11.26 -11.15
CA ALA A 111 -1.95 12.41 -10.49
C ALA A 111 -1.28 12.75 -9.15
N ASP A 112 -0.75 11.74 -8.46
CA ASP A 112 -0.12 11.83 -7.15
C ASP A 112 1.17 10.98 -7.12
N PRO A 113 2.25 11.46 -7.74
CA PRO A 113 3.53 10.75 -7.79
C PRO A 113 4.19 10.60 -6.41
N SER A 114 3.70 11.32 -5.39
CA SER A 114 4.19 11.24 -4.01
C SER A 114 3.37 10.29 -3.13
N GLU A 115 2.32 9.66 -3.67
CA GLU A 115 1.50 8.65 -2.96
C GLU A 115 0.92 9.16 -1.64
N LEU A 116 0.45 10.42 -1.61
CA LEU A 116 -0.07 11.09 -0.42
C LEU A 116 -1.61 11.02 -0.29
N GLN A 117 -2.30 10.59 -1.34
CA GLN A 117 -3.76 10.54 -1.43
C GLN A 117 -4.25 9.11 -1.68
N ASN A 118 -4.54 8.39 -0.59
CA ASN A 118 -5.11 7.05 -0.70
C ASN A 118 -6.52 7.10 -1.32
N LEU A 119 -6.70 6.39 -2.44
CA LEU A 119 -7.94 6.28 -3.20
C LEU A 119 -8.71 4.98 -2.92
N SER A 120 -8.18 4.08 -2.10
CA SER A 120 -8.81 2.78 -1.81
C SER A 120 -10.23 2.97 -1.27
N GLY A 121 -11.16 2.15 -1.77
CA GLY A 121 -12.58 2.16 -1.41
C GLY A 121 -13.40 3.28 -2.08
N LYS A 122 -12.81 4.12 -2.91
CA LYS A 122 -13.55 5.16 -3.63
C LYS A 122 -14.24 4.60 -4.89
N PRO A 123 -15.52 4.92 -5.15
CA PRO A 123 -16.26 4.38 -6.29
C PRO A 123 -15.60 4.62 -7.65
N GLU A 124 -14.97 5.78 -7.84
CA GLU A 124 -14.33 6.18 -9.09
C GLU A 124 -13.13 5.31 -9.49
N VAL A 125 -12.52 4.59 -8.55
CA VAL A 125 -11.37 3.70 -8.79
C VAL A 125 -11.67 2.24 -8.47
N ALA A 126 -12.94 1.89 -8.18
CA ALA A 126 -13.32 0.55 -7.74
C ALA A 126 -12.93 -0.56 -8.73
N ALA A 127 -13.07 -0.31 -10.04
CA ALA A 127 -12.68 -1.27 -11.07
C ALA A 127 -11.16 -1.49 -11.12
N ILE A 128 -10.37 -0.42 -10.97
CA ILE A 128 -8.91 -0.48 -10.91
C ILE A 128 -8.44 -1.18 -9.64
N GLU A 129 -9.05 -0.86 -8.51
CA GLU A 129 -8.73 -1.50 -7.24
C GLU A 129 -9.00 -3.01 -7.30
N ARG A 130 -10.14 -3.40 -7.88
CA ARG A 130 -10.48 -4.82 -8.09
C ARG A 130 -9.43 -5.52 -8.94
N GLU A 131 -9.08 -4.96 -10.10
CA GLU A 131 -8.08 -5.54 -11.00
C GLU A 131 -6.74 -5.78 -10.28
N LEU A 132 -6.26 -4.79 -9.53
CA LEU A 132 -5.00 -4.90 -8.81
C LEU A 132 -5.09 -5.90 -7.64
N ARG A 133 -6.19 -5.94 -6.91
CA ARG A 133 -6.40 -6.95 -5.86
C ARG A 133 -6.40 -8.37 -6.41
N GLU A 134 -7.08 -8.60 -7.53
CA GLU A 134 -7.12 -9.89 -8.21
C GLU A 134 -5.73 -10.30 -8.70
N ALA A 135 -5.01 -9.40 -9.37
CA ALA A 135 -3.64 -9.65 -9.84
C ALA A 135 -2.69 -9.97 -8.68
N LEU A 136 -2.82 -9.26 -7.55
CA LEU A 136 -2.00 -9.52 -6.37
C LEU A 136 -2.36 -10.87 -5.73
N ALA A 137 -3.64 -11.19 -5.60
CA ALA A 137 -4.08 -12.46 -5.05
C ALA A 137 -3.62 -13.65 -5.91
N GLU A 138 -3.74 -13.55 -7.23
CA GLU A 138 -3.21 -14.57 -8.16
C GLU A 138 -1.71 -14.76 -7.95
N LYS A 139 -0.95 -13.67 -7.85
CA LYS A 139 0.50 -13.74 -7.62
C LYS A 139 0.83 -14.42 -6.30
N MET A 140 0.13 -14.06 -5.23
CA MET A 140 0.30 -14.67 -3.91
C MET A 140 0.03 -16.17 -3.94
N ILE A 141 -1.02 -16.62 -4.65
CA ILE A 141 -1.33 -18.04 -4.81
C ILE A 141 -0.21 -18.77 -5.57
N LEU A 142 0.24 -18.21 -6.70
CA LEU A 142 1.30 -18.81 -7.53
C LEU A 142 2.64 -18.92 -6.79
N ASP A 143 2.90 -18.02 -5.85
CA ASP A 143 4.12 -18.01 -5.04
C ASP A 143 4.01 -18.85 -3.76
N PHE A 144 2.86 -19.49 -3.51
CA PHE A 144 2.57 -20.18 -2.25
C PHE A 144 2.74 -19.26 -1.03
N ASP A 145 2.33 -18.01 -1.18
CA ASP A 145 2.39 -17.01 -0.11
C ASP A 145 1.52 -17.42 1.08
N TYR A 146 2.04 -17.23 2.28
CA TYR A 146 1.40 -17.66 3.53
C TYR A 146 0.51 -16.57 4.15
N LEU A 147 0.52 -15.35 3.61
CA LEU A 147 -0.35 -14.28 4.10
C LEU A 147 -1.79 -14.46 3.60
N PRO A 148 -2.80 -14.03 4.37
CA PRO A 148 -4.19 -14.03 3.90
C PRO A 148 -4.31 -13.15 2.66
N LEU A 149 -5.03 -13.62 1.64
CA LEU A 149 -5.25 -12.87 0.40
C LEU A 149 -5.97 -11.53 0.66
N PRO A 150 -5.75 -10.50 -0.18
CA PRO A 150 -6.54 -9.28 -0.09
C PRO A 150 -8.02 -9.60 -0.32
N ALA A 151 -8.93 -8.85 0.31
CA ALA A 151 -10.36 -9.03 0.13
C ALA A 151 -10.73 -8.74 -1.32
N LEU A 152 -11.29 -9.73 -2.01
CA LEU A 152 -11.77 -9.59 -3.38
C LEU A 152 -13.20 -9.06 -3.37
N PHE A 153 -13.53 -8.21 -4.35
CA PHE A 153 -14.89 -7.69 -4.51
C PHE A 153 -15.76 -8.79 -5.14
N ASN A 154 -16.85 -9.20 -4.49
CA ASN A 154 -17.86 -10.01 -5.15
C ASN A 154 -18.71 -9.12 -6.06
N GLY A 155 -19.34 -9.70 -7.10
CA GLY A 155 -20.21 -8.97 -8.03
C GLY A 155 -21.36 -8.17 -7.37
N ASP A 156 -21.65 -8.46 -6.10
CA ASP A 156 -22.70 -7.83 -5.29
C ASP A 156 -22.18 -6.79 -4.27
N ASP A 157 -20.85 -6.68 -4.10
CA ASP A 157 -20.24 -5.71 -3.18
C ASP A 157 -20.22 -4.32 -3.80
N GLN A 158 -21.40 -3.68 -3.89
CA GLN A 158 -21.46 -2.25 -4.18
C GLN A 158 -20.83 -1.47 -3.01
N PRO A 159 -20.05 -0.40 -3.29
CA PRO A 159 -19.56 0.47 -2.23
C PRO A 159 -20.76 0.98 -1.44
N ALA A 160 -20.68 0.88 -0.10
CA ALA A 160 -21.73 1.34 0.80
C ALA A 160 -22.19 2.73 0.37
N LYS A 161 -23.46 2.85 -0.05
CA LYS A 161 -24.06 4.15 -0.34
C LYS A 161 -23.88 4.99 0.92
N LYS A 162 -23.27 6.18 0.78
CA LYS A 162 -23.24 7.17 1.86
C LYS A 162 -24.70 7.44 2.22
N ASP A 163 -25.15 6.88 3.34
CA ASP A 163 -26.38 7.29 3.98
C ASP A 163 -26.22 8.77 4.31
N ALA A 164 -26.74 9.63 3.44
CA ALA A 164 -27.06 11.00 3.76
C ALA A 164 -28.21 10.95 4.78
N ARG A 165 -27.90 10.57 6.03
CA ARG A 165 -28.80 10.81 7.14
C ARG A 165 -28.92 12.33 7.27
N GLN A 166 -30.01 12.82 6.70
CA GLN A 166 -30.63 14.09 6.99
C GLN A 166 -30.51 14.36 8.49
N ARG A 167 -29.69 15.34 8.86
CA ARG A 167 -29.90 16.05 10.12
C ARG A 167 -31.15 16.90 9.94
N SER A 168 -32.30 16.28 10.15
CA SER A 168 -33.58 16.94 10.35
C SER A 168 -33.83 17.00 11.86
N GLY A 169 -33.81 18.23 12.38
CA GLY A 169 -34.39 18.76 13.62
C GLY A 169 -34.76 17.83 14.78
N LYS A 170 -34.20 18.12 15.97
CA LYS A 170 -34.78 19.08 16.92
C LYS A 170 -33.71 19.55 17.89
#